data_AF-A0A0R1SDG7-F1
#
_entry.id   AF-A0A0R1SDG7-F1
#
_cell.length_a   1.000
_cell.length_b   1.000
_cell.length_c   1.000
_cell.angle_alpha   90.00
_cell.angle_beta   90.00
_cell.angle_gamma   90.00
#
_symmetry.space_group_name_H-M   'P 1'
#
loop_
_entity.id
_entity.type
_entity.pdbx_description
1 polymer ?
#
loop_
_entity_poly.entity_id
_entity_poly.type
_entity_poly.pdbx_seq_one_letter_code
_entity_poly.pdbx_strand_id
1 'polypeptide(L)'
;MKIKVAHFKASSTDFSVILLASNSELTAEAMKSVGSKLPKTIQRPIVIAAKSTSGLAFYGQDDLVNLIDEVKMAQFPWKVLNI
;
A
#
# COMPACT_ATOMS: atom_id res chain seq x y z
N MET A 1 -4.53 11.71 -10.95
CA MET A 1 -3.62 10.55 -10.87
C MET A 1 -4.43 9.30 -10.57
N LYS A 2 -4.03 8.13 -11.10
CA LYS A 2 -4.69 6.84 -10.77
C LYS A 2 -3.80 6.06 -9.82
N ILE A 3 -4.35 5.66 -8.68
CA ILE A 3 -3.67 4.78 -7.73
C ILE A 3 -4.44 3.48 -7.59
N LYS A 4 -3.72 2.40 -7.28
CA LYS A 4 -4.32 1.11 -6.93
C LYS A 4 -4.25 0.94 -5.42
N VAL A 5 -5.38 0.66 -4.80
CA VAL A 5 -5.52 0.54 -3.35
C VAL A 5 -6.22 -0.76 -3.02
N ALA A 6 -5.65 -1.54 -2.12
CA ALA A 6 -6.24 -2.76 -1.57
C ALA A 6 -6.47 -2.55 -0.07
N HIS A 7 -7.64 -2.92 0.43
CA HIS A 7 -7.95 -2.81 1.85
C HIS A 7 -7.85 -4.19 2.48
N PHE A 8 -7.24 -4.25 3.65
CA PHE A 8 -7.04 -5.47 4.40
C PHE A 8 -7.54 -5.32 5.82
N LYS A 9 -8.16 -6.40 6.29
CA LYS A 9 -8.66 -6.54 7.64
C LYS A 9 -7.88 -7.66 8.29
N ALA A 10 -6.91 -7.31 9.14
CA ALA A 10 -6.24 -8.26 10.02
C ALA A 10 -6.99 -8.34 11.35
N SER A 11 -6.73 -9.40 12.13
CA SER A 11 -7.47 -9.71 13.37
C SER A 11 -7.56 -8.56 14.38
N SER A 12 -6.57 -7.65 14.39
CA SER A 12 -6.51 -6.50 15.28
C SER A 12 -6.43 -5.14 14.58
N THR A 13 -6.20 -5.10 13.26
CA THR A 13 -5.91 -3.86 12.54
C THR A 13 -6.44 -3.88 11.11
N ASP A 14 -7.20 -2.85 10.76
CA ASP A 14 -7.64 -2.60 9.39
C ASP A 14 -6.66 -1.61 8.74
N PHE A 15 -6.06 -1.99 7.61
CA PHE A 15 -5.05 -1.16 6.91
C PHE A 15 -5.25 -1.19 5.40
N SER A 16 -4.69 -0.19 4.72
CA SER A 16 -4.70 -0.13 3.24
C SER A 16 -3.30 -0.30 2.67
N VAL A 17 -3.20 -0.99 1.55
CA VAL A 17 -1.98 -1.08 0.74
C VAL A 17 -2.19 -0.29 -0.55
N ILE A 18 -1.24 0.56 -0.89
CA ILE A 18 -1.30 1.42 -2.06
C ILE A 18 -0.17 1.09 -3.00
N LEU A 19 -0.50 0.63 -4.20
CA LEU A 19 0.48 0.39 -5.23
C LEU A 19 0.81 1.69 -5.97
N LEU A 20 2.07 2.10 -5.87
CA LEU A 20 2.64 3.20 -6.60
C LEU A 20 2.82 2.87 -8.08
N ALA A 21 2.90 3.91 -8.91
CA ALA A 21 3.24 3.76 -10.31
C ALA A 21 4.66 3.17 -10.46
N SER A 22 4.88 2.39 -11.52
CA SER A 22 6.20 1.82 -11.84
C SER A 22 7.27 2.92 -11.82
N ASN A 23 8.40 2.65 -11.17
CA ASN A 23 9.54 3.57 -10.92
C ASN A 23 9.37 4.58 -9.78
N SER A 24 8.35 4.45 -8.94
CA SER A 24 8.30 5.22 -7.69
C SER A 24 9.17 4.56 -6.64
N GLU A 25 10.05 5.33 -6.00
CA GLU A 25 10.89 4.83 -4.92
C GLU A 25 10.06 4.61 -3.64
N LEU A 26 10.35 3.53 -2.92
CA LEU A 26 9.74 3.21 -1.63
C LEU A 26 10.45 3.97 -0.50
N THR A 27 10.25 5.29 -0.46
CA THR A 27 10.85 6.16 0.56
C THR A 27 9.79 6.80 1.46
N ALA A 28 10.21 7.26 2.64
CA ALA A 28 9.36 8.04 3.54
C ALA A 28 8.80 9.31 2.87
N GLU A 29 9.57 9.91 1.96
CA GLU A 29 9.16 11.10 1.20
C GLU A 29 8.07 10.77 0.19
N ALA A 30 8.20 9.64 -0.53
CA ALA A 30 7.15 9.13 -1.40
C ALA A 30 5.87 8.84 -0.61
N MET A 31 6.00 8.27 0.59
CA MET A 31 4.88 8.03 1.51
C MET A 31 4.17 9.33 1.91
N LYS A 32 4.92 10.37 2.29
CA LYS A 32 4.37 11.68 2.64
C LYS A 32 3.68 12.34 1.45
N SER A 33 4.33 12.32 0.28
CA SER A 33 3.81 12.93 -0.95
C SER A 33 2.51 12.27 -1.39
N VAL A 34 2.48 10.92 -1.39
CA VAL A 34 1.29 10.16 -1.72
C VAL A 34 0.24 10.37 -0.64
N GLY A 35 0.58 10.17 0.63
CA GLY A 35 -0.30 10.33 1.79
C GLY A 35 -1.01 11.68 1.88
N SER A 36 -0.39 12.75 1.37
CA SER A 36 -0.98 14.09 1.30
C SER A 36 -1.99 14.26 0.16
N LYS A 37 -1.85 13.47 -0.91
CA LYS A 37 -2.76 13.45 -2.07
C LYS A 37 -3.86 12.39 -1.94
N LEU A 38 -3.76 11.49 -0.96
CA LEU A 38 -4.76 10.46 -0.75
C LEU A 38 -6.05 11.04 -0.18
N PRO A 39 -7.21 10.61 -0.70
CA PRO A 39 -8.49 11.00 -0.16
C PRO A 39 -8.63 10.47 1.27
N LYS A 40 -9.32 11.22 2.12
CA LYS A 40 -9.58 10.86 3.52
C LYS A 40 -10.43 9.59 3.67
N THR A 41 -11.03 9.10 2.58
CA THR A 41 -11.82 7.88 2.53
C THR A 41 -10.98 6.60 2.56
N ILE A 42 -9.66 6.68 2.39
CA ILE A 42 -8.78 5.51 2.47
C ILE A 42 -8.52 5.16 3.94
N GLN A 43 -8.68 3.88 4.27
CA GLN A 43 -8.45 3.36 5.62
C GLN A 43 -6.98 3.51 6.00
N ARG A 44 -6.72 4.05 7.18
CA ARG A 44 -5.38 4.17 7.79
C ARG A 44 -5.26 3.16 8.93
N PRO A 45 -4.07 2.58 9.18
CA PRO A 45 -2.77 2.89 8.59
C PRO A 45 -2.58 2.45 7.13
N ILE A 46 -1.56 3.01 6.46
CA ILE A 46 -1.29 2.78 5.03
C ILE A 46 0.10 2.16 4.87
N VAL A 47 0.20 1.15 4.00
CA VAL A 47 1.45 0.60 3.49
C VAL A 47 1.54 0.95 2.00
N ILE A 48 2.71 1.33 1.53
CA ILE A 48 2.97 1.54 0.10
C ILE A 48 3.60 0.29 -0.48
N ALA A 49 3.13 -0.10 -1.66
CA ALA A 49 3.70 -1.15 -2.48
C ALA A 49 4.30 -0.53 -3.74
N ALA A 50 5.43 -1.04 -4.20
CA ALA A 50 5.98 -0.71 -5.50
C ALA A 50 6.34 -2.01 -6.23
N LYS A 51 6.31 -1.97 -7.56
CA LYS A 51 6.80 -3.09 -8.37
C LYS A 51 8.32 -3.17 -8.25
N SER A 52 8.81 -4.35 -7.88
CA SER A 52 10.23 -4.70 -7.86
C SER A 52 10.49 -5.81 -8.89
N THR A 53 11.76 -6.09 -9.17
CA THR A 53 12.19 -7.13 -10.11
C THR A 53 11.60 -8.52 -9.80
N SER A 54 11.36 -8.81 -8.52
CA SER A 54 10.83 -10.10 -8.05
C SER A 54 9.33 -10.08 -7.71
N GLY A 55 8.61 -8.97 -7.97
CA GLY A 55 7.19 -8.86 -7.65
C GLY A 55 6.82 -7.51 -7.05
N LEU A 56 6.35 -7.52 -5.79
CA LEU A 56 5.99 -6.31 -5.04
C LEU A 56 6.93 -6.15 -3.85
N ALA A 57 7.42 -4.93 -3.63
CA ALA A 57 8.11 -4.53 -2.41
C ALA A 57 7.19 -3.59 -1.62
N PHE A 58 7.27 -3.65 -0.29
CA PHE A 58 6.39 -2.92 0.62
C PHE A 58 7.18 -2.00 1.55
N TYR A 59 6.59 -0.87 1.90
CA TYR A 59 7.13 0.09 2.85
C TYR A 59 6.02 0.66 3.72
N GLY A 60 6.24 0.74 5.02
CA GLY A 60 5.23 1.19 5.98
C GLY A 60 5.64 0.82 7.39
N GLN A 61 4.65 0.65 8.27
CA GLN A 61 4.89 0.12 9.61
C GLN A 61 5.28 -1.36 9.54
N ASP A 62 6.37 -1.74 10.22
CA ASP A 62 6.95 -3.08 10.15
C ASP A 62 5.93 -4.19 10.46
N ASP A 63 5.08 -4.00 11.47
CA ASP A 63 4.03 -4.96 11.83
C ASP A 63 3.07 -5.27 10.66
N LEU A 64 2.72 -4.23 9.89
CA LEU A 64 1.81 -4.36 8.74
C LEU A 64 2.51 -4.96 7.54
N VAL A 65 3.77 -4.59 7.31
CA VAL A 65 4.59 -5.17 6.23
C VAL A 65 4.78 -6.67 6.47
N ASN A 66 5.09 -7.07 7.70
CA ASN A 66 5.20 -8.49 8.10
C ASN A 66 3.87 -9.23 7.89
N LEU A 67 2.75 -8.62 8.29
CA LEU A 67 1.40 -9.16 8.06
C LEU A 67 1.12 -9.42 6.57
N ILE A 68 1.53 -8.51 5.68
CA ILE A 68 1.33 -8.68 4.23
C ILE A 68 2.12 -9.89 3.70
N ASP A 69 3.36 -10.06 4.18
CA ASP A 69 4.24 -11.16 3.78
C ASP A 69 3.72 -12.52 4.30
N GLU A 70 3.27 -12.56 5.55
CA GLU A 70 2.68 -13.75 6.18
C GLU A 70 1.40 -14.22 5.48
N VAL A 71 0.51 -13.29 5.12
CA VAL A 71 -0.76 -13.65 4.48
C VAL A 71 -0.54 -14.13 3.04
N LYS A 72 0.69 -14.07 2.50
CA LYS A 72 1.06 -14.47 1.12
C LYS A 72 -0.06 -14.14 0.15
N MET A 73 -0.50 -12.89 0.16
CA MET A 73 -1.74 -12.48 -0.48
C MET A 73 -1.69 -12.82 -1.97
N ALA A 74 -2.23 -13.99 -2.30
CA ALA A 74 -2.06 -14.61 -3.61
C ALA A 74 -2.57 -13.67 -4.71
N GLN A 75 -3.56 -12.82 -4.37
CA GLN A 75 -4.00 -11.69 -5.16
C GLN A 75 -4.46 -10.54 -4.24
N PHE A 76 -3.84 -9.37 -4.38
CA PHE A 76 -4.32 -8.14 -3.75
C PHE A 76 -5.61 -7.68 -4.46
N PRO A 77 -6.71 -7.41 -3.73
CA PRO A 77 -7.96 -6.93 -4.32
C PRO A 77 -7.85 -5.44 -4.68
N TRP A 78 -7.04 -5.13 -5.69
CA TRP A 78 -6.77 -3.76 -6.13
C TRP A 78 -8.04 -3.06 -6.60
N LYS A 79 -8.38 -1.96 -5.95
CA LYS A 79 -9.34 -0.96 -6.41
C LYS A 79 -8.59 0.21 -7.03
N VAL A 80 -9.03 0.68 -8.18
CA VAL A 80 -8.45 1.88 -8.80
C VAL A 80 -9.19 3.10 -8.27
N LEU A 81 -8.46 4.02 -7.65
CA LEU A 81 -8.99 5.32 -7.21
C LEU A 81 -8.40 6.43 -8.09
N ASN A 82 -9.27 7.34 -8.52
CA ASN A 82 -8.88 8.59 -9.16
C ASN A 82 -8.69 9.64 -8.05
N ILE A 83 -7.50 10.25 -7.99
CA ILE A 83 -7.11 11.27 -7.02
C ILE A 83 -6.54 12.50 -7.70
#